data_AF-A0A1E7DQT8-F1
#
_entry.id   AF-A0A1E7DQT8-F1
#
_cell.length_a   1.000
_cell.length_b   1.000
_cell.length_c   1.000
_cell.angle_alpha   90.00
_cell.angle_beta   90.00
_cell.angle_gamma   90.00
#
_symmetry.space_group_name_H-M   'P 1'
#
loop_
_entity.id
_entity.type
_entity.pdbx_description
1 polymer ?
#
loop_
_entity_poly.entity_id
_entity_poly.type
_entity_poly.pdbx_seq_one_letter_code
_entity_poly.pdbx_strand_id
1 'polypeptide(L)'
;MSGEKNNLFLDISSAYEQNDSSKLKALYVLCDLVESYEYKDENIEGINEILDFLFSKLIIEKKNEIIRRISDAINLIFMYQDIRDFDFKSTIQYLERLDDYSLSNILEVLGYSRDKDFLGLLEKYKSHKSIDVREAAYMAIDFLKNTD
;
A
#
# COMPACT_ATOMS: atom_id res chain seq x y z
N MET A 1 32.72 13.02 -3.86
CA MET A 1 32.00 11.78 -4.24
C MET A 1 30.56 12.17 -4.48
N SER A 2 30.18 12.39 -5.74
CA SER A 2 28.78 12.61 -6.12
C SER A 2 28.05 11.29 -5.93
N GLY A 3 27.29 11.19 -4.84
CA GLY A 3 26.40 10.07 -4.62
C GLY A 3 25.44 9.99 -5.79
N GLU A 4 25.37 8.85 -6.44
CA GLU A 4 24.24 8.51 -7.29
C GLU A 4 22.99 8.74 -6.44
N LYS A 5 22.22 9.77 -6.78
CA LYS A 5 20.85 9.88 -6.29
C LYS A 5 20.13 8.66 -6.87
N ASN A 6 20.07 7.59 -6.09
CA ASN A 6 19.21 6.45 -6.38
C ASN A 6 17.79 7.00 -6.49
N ASN A 7 17.32 7.18 -7.71
CA ASN A 7 15.95 7.59 -7.92
C ASN A 7 15.12 6.29 -7.90
N LEU A 8 14.80 5.86 -6.68
CA LEU A 8 14.04 4.64 -6.39
C LEU A 8 12.77 4.53 -7.25
N PHE A 9 12.10 5.66 -7.50
CA PHE A 9 10.97 5.74 -8.41
C PHE A 9 11.34 5.36 -9.85
N LEU A 10 12.47 5.84 -10.39
CA LEU A 10 12.95 5.44 -11.72
C LEU A 10 13.27 3.95 -11.79
N ASP A 11 13.86 3.38 -10.75
CA ASP A 11 14.20 1.95 -10.71
C ASP A 11 12.94 1.08 -10.74
N ILE A 12 11.94 1.41 -9.92
CA ILE A 12 10.67 0.69 -9.86
C ILE A 12 9.88 0.87 -11.17
N SER A 13 9.74 2.11 -11.65
CA SER A 13 9.00 2.37 -12.89
C SER A 13 9.65 1.71 -14.11
N SER A 14 10.98 1.72 -14.21
CA SER A 14 11.72 1.05 -15.28
C SER A 14 11.56 -0.47 -15.25
N ALA A 15 11.46 -1.08 -14.06
CA ALA A 15 11.23 -2.51 -13.93
C ALA A 15 9.85 -2.94 -14.46
N TYR A 16 8.85 -2.05 -14.39
CA TYR A 16 7.50 -2.30 -14.90
C TYR A 16 7.38 -2.34 -16.42
N GLU A 17 8.33 -1.74 -17.14
CA GLU A 17 8.40 -1.76 -18.60
C GLU A 17 9.10 -3.02 -19.15
N GLN A 18 9.52 -3.95 -18.28
CA GLN A 18 10.25 -5.16 -18.65
C GLN A 18 9.37 -6.41 -18.62
N ASN A 19 9.52 -7.24 -17.58
CA ASN A 19 8.81 -8.51 -17.39
C ASN A 19 8.42 -8.68 -15.93
N ASP A 20 7.59 -9.69 -15.63
CA ASP A 20 7.08 -9.90 -14.27
C ASP A 20 8.17 -10.16 -13.24
N SER A 21 9.26 -10.83 -13.63
CA SER A 21 10.38 -11.09 -12.72
C SER A 21 11.07 -9.79 -12.32
N SER A 22 11.28 -8.88 -13.26
CA SER A 22 11.80 -7.53 -12.97
C SER A 22 10.86 -6.75 -12.06
N LYS A 23 9.55 -6.77 -12.33
CA LYS A 23 8.53 -6.12 -11.48
C LYS A 23 8.59 -6.63 -10.04
N LEU A 24 8.54 -7.95 -9.85
CA LEU A 24 8.57 -8.57 -8.54
C LEU A 24 9.87 -8.24 -7.81
N LYS A 25 11.02 -8.34 -8.49
CA LYS A 25 12.32 -7.98 -7.90
C LYS A 25 12.34 -6.53 -7.42
N ALA A 26 11.83 -5.60 -8.21
CA ALA A 26 11.78 -4.19 -7.82
C ALA A 26 10.86 -3.96 -6.62
N LEU A 27 9.72 -4.63 -6.57
CA LEU A 27 8.82 -4.54 -5.42
C LEU A 27 9.43 -5.16 -4.14
N TYR A 28 10.17 -6.27 -4.26
CA TYR A 28 10.91 -6.84 -3.12
C TYR A 28 11.95 -5.86 -2.57
N VAL A 29 12.74 -5.25 -3.45
CA VAL A 29 13.73 -4.23 -3.06
C VAL A 29 13.05 -3.03 -2.38
N LEU A 30 11.86 -2.64 -2.86
CA LEU A 30 11.09 -1.58 -2.21
C LEU A 30 10.64 -2.00 -0.80
N CYS A 31 10.06 -3.19 -0.62
CA CYS A 31 9.64 -3.68 0.69
C CYS A 31 10.82 -3.72 1.67
N ASP A 32 11.95 -4.32 1.28
CA ASP A 32 13.16 -4.41 2.10
C ASP A 32 13.67 -3.02 2.50
N LEU A 33 13.61 -2.06 1.58
CA LEU A 33 14.01 -0.69 1.84
C LEU A 33 13.06 -0.02 2.83
N VAL A 34 11.74 -0.14 2.65
CA VAL A 34 10.73 0.46 3.54
C VAL A 34 10.84 -0.11 4.96
N GLU A 35 11.01 -1.42 5.11
CA GLU A 35 11.22 -2.05 6.42
C GLU A 35 12.50 -1.52 7.11
N SER A 36 13.56 -1.22 6.35
CA SER A 36 14.77 -0.62 6.91
C SER A 36 14.57 0.80 7.49
N TYR A 37 13.39 1.40 7.30
CA TYR A 37 13.00 2.69 7.86
C TYR A 37 12.15 2.59 9.14
N GLU A 38 11.87 1.38 9.66
CA GLU A 38 11.02 1.17 10.86
C GLU A 38 11.36 2.08 12.05
N TYR A 39 12.65 2.40 12.24
CA TYR A 39 13.13 3.26 13.35
C TYR A 39 13.66 4.63 12.89
N LYS A 40 13.31 5.07 11.69
CA LYS A 40 13.76 6.35 11.14
C LYS A 40 12.67 7.40 11.25
N ASP A 41 13.08 8.62 11.59
CA ASP A 41 12.17 9.77 11.72
C ASP A 41 11.84 10.43 10.37
N GLU A 42 12.57 10.08 9.30
CA GLU A 42 12.42 10.67 7.97
C GLU A 42 11.77 9.67 7.02
N ASN A 43 10.85 10.15 6.18
CA ASN A 43 10.29 9.37 5.09
C ASN A 43 11.32 9.19 3.94
N ILE A 44 11.16 8.12 3.17
CA ILE A 44 11.87 7.88 1.92
C ILE A 44 11.63 9.07 0.96
N GLU A 45 12.70 9.56 0.34
CA GLU A 45 12.61 10.59 -0.70
C GLU A 45 11.74 10.09 -1.87
N GLY A 46 10.72 10.88 -2.23
CA GLY A 46 9.80 10.56 -3.32
C GLY A 46 8.72 9.51 -2.99
N ILE A 47 8.45 9.26 -1.71
CA ILE A 47 7.46 8.25 -1.30
C ILE A 47 6.05 8.47 -1.88
N ASN A 48 5.63 9.73 -2.03
CA ASN A 48 4.33 10.04 -2.62
C ASN A 48 4.27 9.65 -4.12
N GLU A 49 5.35 9.87 -4.88
CA GLU A 49 5.41 9.47 -6.28
C GLU A 49 5.43 7.94 -6.42
N ILE A 50 6.07 7.25 -5.48
CA ILE A 50 6.04 5.79 -5.39
C ILE A 50 4.63 5.30 -5.08
N LEU A 51 3.92 5.90 -4.13
CA LEU A 51 2.53 5.55 -3.80
C LEU A 51 1.61 5.77 -5.00
N ASP A 52 1.67 6.93 -5.64
CA ASP A 52 0.89 7.24 -6.84
C ASP A 52 1.12 6.20 -7.93
N PHE A 53 2.38 5.82 -8.15
CA PHE A 53 2.74 4.77 -9.08
C PHE A 53 2.14 3.42 -8.68
N LEU A 54 2.36 2.97 -7.44
CA LEU A 54 1.88 1.67 -6.96
C LEU A 54 0.37 1.56 -7.05
N PHE A 55 -0.38 2.58 -6.62
CA PHE A 55 -1.82 2.59 -6.76
C PHE A 55 -2.26 2.60 -8.22
N SER A 56 -1.61 3.38 -9.10
CA SER A 56 -1.91 3.33 -10.54
C SER A 56 -1.70 1.93 -11.14
N LYS A 57 -0.69 1.19 -10.68
CA LYS A 57 -0.41 -0.17 -11.14
C LYS A 57 -1.36 -1.19 -10.52
N LEU A 58 -1.75 -1.04 -9.25
CA LEU A 58 -2.75 -1.88 -8.59
C LEU A 58 -4.08 -1.90 -9.37
N ILE A 59 -4.45 -0.76 -9.95
CA ILE A 59 -5.69 -0.59 -10.72
C ILE A 59 -5.71 -1.40 -12.02
N ILE A 60 -4.56 -1.50 -12.70
CA ILE A 60 -4.47 -2.04 -14.07
C ILE A 60 -3.85 -3.43 -14.15
N GLU A 61 -3.09 -3.85 -13.13
CA GLU A 61 -2.43 -5.14 -13.09
C GLU A 61 -3.47 -6.28 -12.98
N LYS A 62 -3.16 -7.40 -13.63
CA LYS A 62 -4.05 -8.58 -13.72
C LYS A 62 -3.44 -9.81 -13.07
N LYS A 63 -2.14 -9.80 -12.80
CA LYS A 63 -1.43 -10.92 -12.19
C LYS A 63 -1.53 -10.82 -10.68
N ASN A 64 -2.27 -11.75 -10.07
CA ASN A 64 -2.48 -11.78 -8.63
C ASN A 64 -1.17 -11.74 -7.83
N GLU A 65 -0.13 -12.43 -8.27
CA GLU A 65 1.18 -12.39 -7.58
C GLU A 65 1.76 -10.98 -7.50
N ILE A 66 1.65 -10.20 -8.59
CA ILE A 66 2.12 -8.82 -8.64
C ILE A 66 1.20 -7.91 -7.83
N ILE A 67 -0.13 -8.11 -7.94
CA ILE A 67 -1.14 -7.38 -7.14
C ILE A 67 -0.87 -7.53 -5.64
N ARG A 68 -0.64 -8.77 -5.17
CA ARG A 68 -0.28 -9.06 -3.78
C ARG A 68 0.95 -8.29 -3.36
N ARG A 69 2.02 -8.36 -4.16
CA ARG A 69 3.26 -7.67 -3.82
C ARG A 69 3.14 -6.14 -3.88
N ILE A 70 2.32 -5.59 -4.77
CA ILE A 70 1.98 -4.16 -4.75
C ILE A 70 1.26 -3.82 -3.44
N SER A 71 0.25 -4.59 -3.05
CA SER A 71 -0.50 -4.34 -1.82
C SER A 71 0.37 -4.45 -0.56
N ASP A 72 1.36 -5.35 -0.54
CA ASP A 72 2.34 -5.45 0.54
C ASP A 72 3.19 -4.19 0.64
N ALA A 73 3.75 -3.75 -0.49
CA ALA A 73 4.56 -2.54 -0.53
C ALA A 73 3.78 -1.32 -0.05
N ILE A 74 2.52 -1.18 -0.49
CA ILE A 74 1.64 -0.09 -0.03
C ILE A 74 1.41 -0.19 1.48
N ASN A 75 1.06 -1.37 2.01
CA ASN A 75 0.81 -1.54 3.45
C ASN A 75 2.06 -1.18 4.28
N LEU A 76 3.23 -1.72 3.92
CA LEU A 76 4.49 -1.41 4.58
C LEU A 76 4.82 0.09 4.56
N ILE A 77 4.55 0.77 3.43
CA ILE A 77 4.77 2.22 3.34
C ILE A 77 3.92 2.95 4.38
N PHE A 78 2.63 2.64 4.49
CA PHE A 78 1.79 3.31 5.50
C PHE A 78 2.08 2.88 6.94
N MET A 79 2.63 1.68 7.14
CA MET A 79 3.05 1.20 8.46
C MET A 79 4.29 1.93 8.97
N TYR A 80 5.27 2.18 8.10
CA TYR A 80 6.60 2.67 8.50
C TYR A 80 6.89 4.11 8.09
N GLN A 81 6.03 4.77 7.32
CA GLN A 81 6.23 6.15 6.86
C GLN A 81 5.10 7.05 7.38
N ASP A 82 5.41 8.27 7.79
CA ASP A 82 4.42 9.26 8.22
C ASP A 82 3.79 9.94 6.99
N ILE A 83 2.85 9.24 6.35
CA ILE A 83 2.10 9.71 5.18
C ILE A 83 0.79 10.36 5.64
N ARG A 84 0.69 11.69 5.50
CA ARG A 84 -0.50 12.45 5.94
C ARG A 84 -1.41 12.93 4.82
N ASP A 85 -0.84 13.18 3.64
CA ASP A 85 -1.51 13.85 2.53
C ASP A 85 -1.62 12.93 1.30
N PHE A 86 -2.34 11.81 1.45
CA PHE A 86 -2.60 10.87 0.35
C PHE A 86 -4.10 10.75 0.02
N ASP A 87 -4.47 10.72 -1.27
CA ASP A 87 -5.86 10.58 -1.72
C ASP A 87 -6.27 9.11 -1.85
N PHE A 88 -6.80 8.56 -0.77
CA PHE A 88 -7.32 7.20 -0.71
C PHE A 88 -8.62 6.99 -1.51
N LYS A 89 -9.36 8.05 -1.90
CA LYS A 89 -10.70 7.89 -2.51
C LYS A 89 -10.62 7.17 -3.86
N SER A 90 -9.54 7.41 -4.60
CA SER A 90 -9.27 6.77 -5.90
C SER A 90 -9.15 5.23 -5.81
N THR A 91 -8.86 4.69 -4.63
CA THR A 91 -8.53 3.28 -4.39
C THR A 91 -9.75 2.41 -4.10
N ILE A 92 -10.83 3.01 -3.56
CA ILE A 92 -12.03 2.29 -3.10
C ILE A 92 -12.73 1.53 -4.23
N GLN A 93 -12.79 2.14 -5.41
CA GLN A 93 -13.49 1.59 -6.59
C GLN A 93 -12.91 0.26 -7.09
N TYR A 94 -11.75 -0.18 -6.57
CA TYR A 94 -11.09 -1.42 -6.98
C TYR A 94 -11.04 -2.50 -5.90
N LEU A 95 -11.50 -2.21 -4.67
CA LEU A 95 -11.41 -3.16 -3.55
C LEU A 95 -12.12 -4.50 -3.84
N GLU A 96 -13.28 -4.45 -4.50
CA GLU A 96 -14.07 -5.66 -4.83
C GLU A 96 -13.37 -6.60 -5.83
N ARG A 97 -12.30 -6.14 -6.49
CA ARG A 97 -11.54 -6.92 -7.48
C ARG A 97 -10.32 -7.59 -6.88
N LEU A 98 -9.91 -7.19 -5.67
CA LEU A 98 -8.76 -7.75 -4.99
C LEU A 98 -9.10 -9.13 -4.43
N ASP A 99 -8.09 -10.00 -4.37
CA ASP A 99 -8.25 -11.23 -3.61
C ASP A 99 -8.21 -10.93 -2.10
N ASP A 100 -8.61 -11.91 -1.28
CA ASP A 100 -8.78 -11.72 0.16
C ASP A 100 -7.49 -11.19 0.85
N TYR A 101 -6.31 -11.55 0.34
CA TYR A 101 -5.02 -11.10 0.89
C TYR A 101 -4.72 -9.65 0.54
N SER A 102 -4.82 -9.29 -0.75
CA SER A 102 -4.61 -7.89 -1.14
C SER A 102 -5.69 -6.97 -0.58
N LEU A 103 -6.92 -7.47 -0.45
CA LEU A 103 -8.01 -6.75 0.18
C LEU A 103 -7.68 -6.45 1.65
N SER A 104 -7.23 -7.42 2.45
CA SER A 104 -6.90 -7.17 3.86
C SER A 104 -5.82 -6.08 4.01
N ASN A 105 -4.75 -6.14 3.20
CA ASN A 105 -3.71 -5.11 3.18
C ASN A 105 -4.28 -3.70 2.90
N ILE A 106 -5.13 -3.56 1.87
CA ILE A 106 -5.67 -2.24 1.53
C ILE A 106 -6.70 -1.76 2.57
N LEU A 107 -7.43 -2.67 3.23
CA LEU A 107 -8.31 -2.28 4.33
C LEU A 107 -7.54 -1.74 5.54
N GLU A 108 -6.40 -2.33 5.89
CA GLU A 108 -5.49 -1.78 6.91
C GLU A 108 -4.99 -0.39 6.52
N VAL A 109 -4.62 -0.21 5.25
CA VAL A 109 -4.19 1.08 4.69
C VAL A 109 -5.25 2.18 4.86
N LEU A 110 -6.53 1.85 4.68
CA LEU A 110 -7.61 2.81 4.95
C LEU A 110 -7.68 3.22 6.43
N GLY A 111 -7.25 2.35 7.35
CA GLY A 111 -7.09 2.69 8.77
C GLY A 111 -6.07 3.80 9.02
N TYR A 112 -4.98 3.83 8.24
CA TYR A 112 -3.93 4.85 8.35
C TYR A 112 -4.32 6.21 7.76
N SER A 113 -5.40 6.28 6.97
CA SER A 113 -5.86 7.52 6.34
C SER A 113 -6.32 8.61 7.32
N ARG A 114 -6.73 8.22 8.54
CA ARG A 114 -7.39 9.09 9.53
C ARG A 114 -8.72 9.72 9.05
N ASP A 115 -9.22 9.32 7.88
CA ASP A 115 -10.47 9.81 7.31
C ASP A 115 -11.65 8.93 7.80
N LYS A 116 -12.45 9.49 8.71
CA LYS A 116 -13.61 8.81 9.30
C LYS A 116 -14.72 8.53 8.27
N ASP A 117 -14.68 9.11 7.07
CA ASP A 117 -15.61 8.79 5.99
C ASP A 117 -15.49 7.32 5.54
N PHE A 118 -14.35 6.66 5.78
CA PHE A 118 -14.17 5.24 5.43
C PHE A 118 -14.82 4.26 6.43
N LEU A 119 -15.30 4.70 7.60
CA LEU A 119 -15.91 3.81 8.59
C LEU A 119 -17.09 3.01 8.01
N GLY A 120 -17.95 3.67 7.24
CA GLY A 120 -19.11 3.01 6.62
C GLY A 120 -18.72 1.97 5.55
N LEU A 121 -17.59 2.17 4.88
CA LEU A 121 -17.03 1.19 3.95
C LEU A 121 -16.46 -0.02 4.71
N LEU A 122 -15.64 0.23 5.73
CA LEU A 122 -14.97 -0.81 6.53
C LEU A 122 -15.98 -1.71 7.26
N GLU A 123 -17.07 -1.14 7.78
CA GLU A 123 -18.13 -1.92 8.47
C GLU A 123 -18.72 -3.03 7.58
N LYS A 124 -18.75 -2.85 6.26
CA LYS A 124 -19.22 -3.89 5.31
C LYS A 124 -18.34 -5.15 5.31
N TYR A 125 -17.07 -5.02 5.67
CA TYR A 125 -16.10 -6.11 5.63
C TYR A 125 -16.00 -6.91 6.94
N LYS A 126 -16.67 -6.46 8.02
CA LYS A 126 -16.69 -7.18 9.32
C LYS A 126 -17.35 -8.56 9.28
N SER A 127 -18.21 -8.79 8.29
CA SER A 127 -18.86 -10.09 8.05
C SER A 127 -18.29 -10.81 6.82
N HIS A 128 -17.12 -10.40 6.30
CA HIS A 128 -16.50 -11.05 5.16
C HIS A 128 -16.14 -12.52 5.48
N LYS A 129 -16.10 -13.39 4.46
CA LYS A 129 -15.82 -14.82 4.65
C LYS A 129 -14.39 -15.10 5.15
N SER A 130 -13.41 -14.34 4.66
CA SER A 130 -12.00 -14.45 5.07
C SER A 130 -11.80 -13.84 6.44
N ILE A 131 -11.06 -14.54 7.31
CA ILE A 131 -10.73 -14.06 8.65
C ILE A 131 -9.80 -12.84 8.58
N ASP A 132 -8.78 -12.88 7.71
CA ASP A 132 -7.82 -11.80 7.52
C ASP A 132 -8.51 -10.49 7.11
N VAL A 133 -9.49 -10.58 6.20
CA VAL A 133 -10.28 -9.41 5.77
C VAL A 133 -11.12 -8.84 6.91
N ARG A 134 -11.70 -9.70 7.74
CA ARG A 134 -12.47 -9.24 8.92
C ARG A 134 -11.55 -8.55 9.92
N GLU A 135 -10.40 -9.16 10.23
CA GLU A 135 -9.43 -8.63 11.18
C GLU A 135 -8.89 -7.27 10.73
N ALA A 136 -8.48 -7.16 9.46
CA ALA A 136 -8.09 -5.89 8.85
C ALA A 136 -9.18 -4.81 8.97
N ALA A 137 -10.44 -5.16 8.70
CA ALA A 137 -11.56 -4.23 8.86
C ALA A 137 -11.74 -3.78 10.32
N TYR A 138 -11.65 -4.70 11.29
CA TYR A 138 -11.74 -4.35 12.71
C TYR A 138 -10.59 -3.45 13.16
N MET A 139 -9.35 -3.78 12.78
CA MET A 139 -8.16 -2.97 13.10
C MET A 139 -8.27 -1.57 12.51
N ALA A 140 -8.62 -1.45 11.23
CA ALA A 140 -8.78 -0.16 10.58
C ALA A 140 -9.88 0.70 11.22
N ILE A 141 -11.01 0.09 11.62
CA ILE A 141 -12.09 0.78 12.34
C ILE A 141 -11.60 1.28 13.70
N ASP A 142 -10.86 0.45 14.44
CA ASP A 142 -10.33 0.82 15.75
C ASP A 142 -9.34 1.98 15.62
N PHE A 143 -8.42 1.93 14.65
CA PHE A 143 -7.51 3.04 14.38
C PHE A 143 -8.27 4.32 14.04
N LEU A 144 -9.23 4.30 13.13
CA LEU A 144 -9.99 5.50 12.77
C LEU A 144 -10.83 6.06 13.92
N LYS A 145 -11.32 5.21 14.83
CA LYS A 145 -12.10 5.67 15.99
C LYS A 145 -11.23 6.31 17.08
N ASN A 146 -10.01 5.82 17.24
CA ASN A 146 -9.08 6.28 18.27
C ASN A 146 -8.07 7.31 17.77
N THR A 147 -8.09 7.65 16.48
CA THR A 147 -7.29 8.75 15.94
C THR A 147 -8.06 10.06 16.06
N ASP A 148 -7.42 11.05 16.68
CA ASP A 148 -7.93 12.41 16.94
C ASP A 148 -8.12 13.22 15.65
#